data_AF-A0A6C0H0Y5-F1
#
_entry.id   AF-A0A6C0H0Y5-F1
#
_cell.length_a   1.000
_cell.length_b   1.000
_cell.length_c   1.000
_cell.angle_alpha   90.00
_cell.angle_beta   90.00
_cell.angle_gamma   90.00
#
_symmetry.space_group_name_H-M   'P 1'
#
loop_
_entity.id
_entity.type
_entity.pdbx_description
1 polymer ?
#
loop_
_entity_poly.entity_id
_entity_poly.type
_entity_poly.pdbx_seq_one_letter_code
_entity_poly.pdbx_strand_id
1 'polypeptide(L)' 'PMLESQKRAYKNYVQRKKEAGTWKNYTKKIECPICKKIYLNTNKPHHILTKYHNNALKTFIANNQPI' A
#
# COMPACT_ATOMS: atom_id res chain seq x y z
N PRO A 1 -31.45 -12.83 9.22
CA PRO A 1 -31.02 -13.77 8.15
C PRO A 1 -31.07 -13.03 6.79
N MET A 2 -29.97 -13.00 6.03
CA MET A 2 -30.00 -12.38 4.69
C MET A 2 -30.73 -13.30 3.69
N LEU A 3 -31.55 -12.68 2.83
CA LEU A 3 -32.23 -13.36 1.72
C LEU A 3 -31.20 -13.96 0.74
N GLU A 4 -31.54 -15.04 0.04
CA GLU A 4 -30.63 -15.69 -0.91
C GLU A 4 -30.15 -14.77 -2.04
N SER A 5 -31.01 -13.88 -2.52
CA SER A 5 -30.68 -12.85 -3.50
C SER A 5 -29.56 -11.91 -3.01
N GLN A 6 -29.60 -11.54 -1.72
CA GLN A 6 -28.58 -10.70 -1.08
C GLN A 6 -27.27 -11.46 -0.86
N LYS A 7 -27.33 -12.74 -0.49
CA LYS A 7 -26.14 -13.60 -0.38
C LYS A 7 -25.41 -13.73 -1.73
N ARG A 8 -26.16 -13.90 -2.83
CA ARG A 8 -25.59 -14.01 -4.18
C ARG A 8 -24.97 -12.69 -4.62
N ALA A 9 -25.63 -11.56 -4.36
CA ALA A 9 -25.11 -10.23 -4.65
C ALA A 9 -23.81 -9.94 -3.87
N TYR A 10 -23.77 -10.26 -2.58
CA TYR A 10 -22.59 -10.08 -1.74
C TYR A 10 -21.42 -10.96 -2.21
N LYS A 11 -21.68 -12.23 -2.54
CA LYS A 11 -20.65 -13.14 -3.07
C LYS A 11 -20.06 -12.63 -4.38
N ASN A 12 -20.90 -12.13 -5.29
CA ASN A 12 -20.46 -11.51 -6.55
C ASN A 12 -19.69 -10.21 -6.33
N TYR A 13 -20.08 -9.37 -5.36
CA TYR A 13 -19.33 -8.17 -4.99
C TYR A 13 -17.92 -8.52 -4.48
N VAL A 14 -17.82 -9.48 -3.57
CA VAL A 14 -16.54 -9.96 -3.04
C VAL A 14 -15.67 -10.57 -4.13
N GLN A 15 -16.26 -11.35 -5.05
CA GLN A 15 -15.54 -11.95 -6.17
C GLN A 15 -15.05 -10.89 -7.17
N ARG A 16 -15.91 -9.94 -7.56
CA ARG A 16 -15.51 -8.80 -8.43
C ARG A 16 -14.41 -7.96 -7.81
N LYS A 17 -14.44 -7.73 -6.49
CA LYS A 17 -13.33 -7.05 -5.78
C LYS A 17 -12.03 -7.86 -5.85
N LYS A 18 -12.09 -9.20 -5.77
CA LYS A 18 -10.91 -10.08 -5.94
C LYS A 18 -10.37 -10.08 -7.37
N GLU A 19 -11.24 -10.08 -8.38
CA GLU A 19 -10.86 -10.10 -9.80
C GLU A 19 -10.36 -8.74 -10.32
N ALA A 20 -10.85 -7.62 -9.78
CA ALA A 20 -10.47 -6.25 -10.16
C ALA A 20 -9.01 -5.85 -9.80
N GLY A 21 -8.11 -6.81 -9.58
CA GLY A 21 -6.67 -6.59 -9.34
C GLY A 21 -6.33 -5.85 -8.03
N THR A 22 -7.34 -5.38 -7.31
CA THR A 22 -7.20 -4.47 -6.19
C THR A 22 -6.52 -5.18 -5.02
N TRP A 23 -6.94 -6.40 -4.66
CA TRP A 23 -6.30 -7.20 -3.59
C TRP A 23 -4.85 -7.59 -3.90
N LYS A 24 -4.53 -7.95 -5.15
CA LYS A 24 -3.15 -8.29 -5.55
C LYS A 24 -2.20 -7.09 -5.39
N ASN A 25 -2.71 -5.87 -5.55
CA ASN A 25 -1.90 -4.67 -5.40
C ASN A 25 -1.78 -4.22 -3.93
N TYR A 26 -2.78 -4.52 -3.09
CA TYR A 26 -2.74 -4.23 -1.65
C TYR A 26 -1.69 -5.08 -0.90
N THR A 27 -1.56 -6.37 -1.21
CA THR A 27 -0.59 -7.26 -0.55
C THR A 27 0.80 -7.26 -1.19
N LYS A 28 1.01 -6.47 -2.25
CA LYS A 28 2.30 -6.37 -2.93
C LYS A 28 3.33 -5.75 -1.99
N LYS A 29 4.44 -6.46 -1.78
CA LYS A 29 5.63 -5.89 -1.11
C LYS A 29 6.32 -4.95 -2.08
N ILE A 30 6.64 -3.75 -1.62
CA ILE A 30 7.36 -2.72 -2.35
C ILE A 30 8.54 -2.23 -1.51
N GLU A 31 9.61 -1.81 -2.18
CA GLU A 31 10.78 -1.22 -1.55
C GLU A 31 10.70 0.31 -1.60
N CYS A 32 11.08 0.99 -0.52
CA CYS A 32 11.24 2.45 -0.52
C CYS A 32 12.58 2.82 -1.17
N PRO A 33 12.62 3.67 -2.20
CA PRO A 33 13.88 4.10 -2.80
C PRO A 33 14.74 4.98 -1.86
N ILE A 34 14.11 5.67 -0.90
CA ILE A 34 14.79 6.60 0.01
C ILE A 34 15.45 5.86 1.17
N CYS A 35 14.70 4.97 1.83
CA CYS A 35 15.17 4.28 3.03
C CYS A 35 15.42 2.78 2.84
N LYS A 36 15.30 2.27 1.61
CA LYS A 36 15.54 0.87 1.20
C LYS A 36 14.74 -0.18 2.01
N LYS A 37 13.67 0.27 2.68
CA LYS A 37 12.81 -0.61 3.50
C LYS A 37 11.77 -1.28 2.62
N ILE A 38 11.58 -2.58 2.80
CA ILE A 38 10.51 -3.34 2.16
C ILE A 38 9.26 -3.31 3.04
N TYR A 39 8.10 -2.94 2.48
CA TYR A 39 6.82 -2.87 3.17
C TYR A 39 5.67 -3.23 2.23
N LEU A 40 4.50 -3.54 2.79
CA LEU A 40 3.30 -3.78 1.99
C LEU A 40 2.79 -2.46 1.40
N ASN A 41 2.33 -2.47 0.16
CA ASN A 41 1.82 -1.28 -0.52
C ASN A 41 0.67 -0.60 0.26
N THR A 42 -0.16 -1.36 0.98
CA THR A 42 -1.17 -0.83 1.92
C THR A 42 -0.58 0.08 3.00
N ASN A 43 0.65 -0.20 3.41
CA ASN A 43 1.32 0.51 4.50
C ASN A 43 2.14 1.70 3.99
N LYS A 44 2.10 2.00 2.69
CA LYS A 44 2.78 3.17 2.10
C LYS A 44 2.46 4.49 2.83
N PRO A 45 1.19 4.88 3.04
CA PRO A 45 0.88 6.14 3.74
C PRO A 45 1.39 6.14 5.18
N HIS A 46 1.32 5.00 5.87
CA HIS A 46 1.85 4.90 7.23
C HIS A 46 3.39 4.98 7.24
N HIS A 47 4.05 4.33 6.28
CA HIS A 47 5.51 4.30 6.17
C HIS A 47 6.11 5.69 5.96
N ILE A 48 5.56 6.50 5.04
CA ILE A 48 6.08 7.84 4.74
C ILE A 48 5.96 8.81 5.92
N LEU A 49 4.98 8.60 6.81
CA LEU A 49 4.77 9.41 8.01
C LEU A 49 5.69 9.02 9.17
N THR A 50 6.45 7.92 9.06
CA THR A 50 7.37 7.52 10.13
C THR A 50 8.53 8.51 10.29
N LYS A 51 8.96 8.74 11.55
CA LYS A 51 10.16 9.53 11.86
C LYS A 51 11.40 9.02 11.11
N TYR A 52 11.49 7.70 10.94
CA TYR A 52 12.54 7.04 10.18
C TYR A 52 12.58 7.47 8.70
N HIS A 53 11.44 7.45 8.01
CA HIS A 53 11.36 7.86 6.60
C HIS A 53 11.73 9.34 6.44
N ASN A 54 11.26 10.20 7.34
CA ASN A 54 11.57 11.63 7.31
C ASN A 54 13.07 11.91 7.53
N ASN A 55 13.73 11.18 8.43
CA ASN A 55 15.18 11.32 8.61
C ASN A 55 15.95 10.88 7.36
N ALA A 56 15.59 9.73 6.78
CA ALA A 56 16.21 9.25 5.55
C ALA A 56 16.00 10.23 4.38
N LEU A 57 14.81 10.84 4.29
CA LEU A 57 14.50 11.86 3.29
C LEU A 57 15.38 13.11 3.43
N LYS A 58 15.59 13.61 4.67
CA LYS A 58 16.47 14.74 4.92
C LYS A 58 17.90 14.47 4.46
N THR A 59 18.43 13.30 4.80
CA THR A 59 19.77 12.88 4.34
C THR A 59 19.81 12.74 2.83
N PHE A 60 18.78 12.16 2.21
CA PHE A 60 18.72 11.99 0.76
C PHE A 60 18.71 13.35 0.01
N ILE A 61 17.99 14.35 0.54
CA ILE A 61 17.97 15.70 -0.03
C ILE A 61 19.33 16.36 0.15
N ALA A 62 19.93 16.31 1.34
CA ALA A 62 21.22 16.93 1.62
C ALA A 62 22.36 16.41 0.73
N ASN A 63 22.32 15.13 0.35
CA ASN A 63 23.34 14.52 -0.53
C ASN A 63 23.12 14.79 -2.03
N ASN A 64 21.93 15.25 -2.44
CA ASN A 64 21.58 15.49 -3.84
C ASN A 64 21.41 16.99 -4.17
N GLN A 65 21.64 17.89 -3.21
CA GLN A 65 21.70 19.31 -3.54
C GLN A 65 22.99 19.58 -4.34
N PRO A 66 22.90 20.19 -5.53
CA PRO A 66 24.09 20.65 -6.23
C PRO A 66 24.78 21.70 -5.37
N ILE A 67 26.10 21.55 -5.24
CA ILE A 67 27.00 22.52 -4.60
C ILE A 67 26.97 23.83 -5.40
#